data_AF-A0A920I7P5-F1
#
_entry.id   AF-A0A920I7P5-F1
#
_cell.length_a   1.000
_cell.length_b   1.000
_cell.length_c   1.000
_cell.angle_alpha   90.00
_cell.angle_beta   90.00
_cell.angle_gamma   90.00
#
_symmetry.space_group_name_H-M   'P 1'
#
loop_
_entity.id
_entity.type
_entity.pdbx_description
1 polymer ?
#
loop_
_entity_poly.entity_id
_entity_poly.type
_entity_poly.pdbx_seq_one_letter_code
_entity_poly.pdbx_strand_id
1 'polypeptide(L)'
;MAVPRGALALIPARGGSKGIPGKNLQTVGHVPLVCRSIRAAQASNGVGRVVVSTDDDAIAAAAEAEGAIVIRRPAAIAGDTASSESALLHALDVLEEQGPLETELVFLQCTSPFTTGAQIDAVLAALKEGGLQQQLLCQPLAWLPLAGRWARHQPRP
;
A
#
# COMPACT_ATOMS: atom_id res chain seq x y z
N MET A 1 19.57 -11.38 15.24
CA MET A 1 18.13 -11.34 15.59
C MET A 1 17.38 -12.16 14.56
N ALA A 2 16.27 -12.82 14.92
CA ALA A 2 15.47 -13.59 13.96
C ALA A 2 14.70 -12.63 13.02
N VAL A 3 14.56 -13.02 11.76
CA VAL A 3 13.72 -12.30 10.77
C VAL A 3 12.27 -12.30 11.27
N PRO A 4 11.56 -11.15 11.27
CA PRO A 4 10.14 -11.12 11.65
C PRO A 4 9.31 -12.07 10.79
N ARG A 5 8.31 -12.72 11.39
CA ARG A 5 7.42 -13.63 10.65
C ARG A 5 6.39 -12.84 9.86
N GLY A 6 6.11 -13.28 8.63
CA GLY A 6 5.13 -12.66 7.73
C GLY A 6 5.76 -11.64 6.79
N ALA A 7 4.91 -11.04 5.95
CA ALA A 7 5.31 -9.97 5.03
C ALA A 7 5.28 -8.60 5.72
N LEU A 8 6.12 -7.68 5.23
CA LEU A 8 6.09 -6.27 5.57
C LEU A 8 5.06 -5.56 4.69
N ALA A 9 3.99 -5.03 5.25
CA ALA A 9 3.11 -4.12 4.54
C ALA A 9 3.60 -2.68 4.64
N LEU A 10 3.84 -2.03 3.50
CA LEU A 10 4.32 -0.66 3.43
C LEU A 10 3.34 0.23 2.69
N ILE A 11 2.89 1.29 3.36
CA ILE A 11 1.85 2.21 2.91
C ILE A 11 2.46 3.63 2.81
N PRO A 12 2.83 4.12 1.63
CA PRO A 12 3.23 5.52 1.50
C PRO A 12 1.99 6.41 1.48
N ALA A 13 1.93 7.35 2.43
CA ALA A 13 0.83 8.27 2.57
C ALA A 13 1.36 9.70 2.82
N ARG A 14 1.63 10.46 1.74
CA ARG A 14 2.06 11.86 1.88
C ARG A 14 0.88 12.80 2.20
N GLY A 15 1.15 13.91 2.90
CA GLY A 15 0.15 14.94 3.18
C GLY A 15 -0.23 15.74 1.93
N GLY A 16 0.78 16.12 1.14
CA GLY A 16 0.60 16.85 -0.12
C GLY A 16 -0.08 16.02 -1.20
N SER A 17 -1.21 16.47 -1.74
CA SER A 17 -1.91 15.78 -2.83
C SER A 17 -2.43 16.77 -3.87
N LYS A 18 -1.95 16.62 -5.12
CA LYS A 18 -2.24 17.52 -6.25
C LYS A 18 -3.72 17.58 -6.63
N GLY A 19 -4.44 16.46 -6.48
CA GLY A 19 -5.85 16.37 -6.90
C GLY A 19 -6.84 16.71 -5.79
N ILE A 20 -6.65 16.09 -4.62
CA ILE A 20 -7.51 16.28 -3.46
C ILE A 20 -6.61 16.61 -2.27
N PRO A 21 -6.62 17.84 -1.73
CA PRO A 21 -5.87 18.18 -0.52
C PRO A 21 -6.19 17.22 0.63
N GLY A 22 -5.15 16.73 1.32
CA GLY A 22 -5.31 15.79 2.42
C GLY A 22 -5.97 14.46 2.02
N LYS A 23 -5.83 14.02 0.75
CA LYS A 23 -6.49 12.82 0.20
C LYS A 23 -6.42 11.60 1.13
N ASN A 24 -5.27 11.33 1.73
CA ASN A 24 -5.07 10.14 2.56
C ASN A 24 -5.84 10.17 3.89
N LEU A 25 -6.30 11.36 4.31
CA LEU A 25 -7.18 11.56 5.47
C LEU A 25 -8.67 11.65 5.07
N GLN A 26 -8.98 11.77 3.77
CA GLN A 26 -10.36 11.74 3.31
C GLN A 26 -11.00 10.40 3.63
N THR A 27 -12.28 10.41 3.96
CA THR A 27 -12.98 9.21 4.40
C THR A 27 -13.76 8.56 3.28
N VAL A 28 -13.73 7.23 3.23
CA VAL A 28 -14.71 6.41 2.52
C VAL A 28 -15.47 5.64 3.57
N GLY A 29 -16.81 5.74 3.60
CA GLY A 29 -17.64 5.11 4.64
C GLY A 29 -17.15 5.44 6.05
N HIS A 30 -16.88 6.72 6.33
CA HIS A 30 -16.42 7.25 7.63
C HIS A 30 -15.03 6.81 8.11
N VAL A 31 -14.27 6.06 7.29
CA VAL A 31 -12.91 5.64 7.64
C VAL A 31 -11.91 6.33 6.71
N PRO A 32 -10.86 7.02 7.23
CA PRO A 32 -9.81 7.62 6.42
C PRO A 32 -9.14 6.60 5.49
N LEU A 33 -8.73 7.03 4.30
CA LEU A 33 -8.09 6.15 3.32
C LEU A 33 -6.85 5.43 3.89
N VAL A 34 -5.99 6.14 4.62
CA VAL A 34 -4.81 5.53 5.24
C VAL A 34 -5.20 4.44 6.26
N CYS A 35 -6.18 4.72 7.12
CA CYS A 35 -6.70 3.76 8.10
C CYS A 35 -7.31 2.53 7.40
N ARG A 36 -7.99 2.70 6.28
CA ARG A 36 -8.50 1.56 5.49
C ARG A 36 -7.39 0.64 5.00
N SER A 37 -6.31 1.20 4.45
CA SER A 37 -5.17 0.40 4.00
C SER A 37 -4.47 -0.32 5.16
N ILE A 38 -4.33 0.33 6.32
CA ILE A 38 -3.78 -0.29 7.53
C ILE A 38 -4.65 -1.47 7.96
N ARG A 39 -5.95 -1.26 8.11
CA ARG A 39 -6.90 -2.31 8.51
C ARG A 39 -6.93 -3.48 7.51
N ALA A 40 -6.82 -3.20 6.21
CA ALA A 40 -6.73 -4.25 5.21
C ALA A 40 -5.47 -5.11 5.38
N ALA A 41 -4.32 -4.48 5.64
CA ALA A 41 -3.07 -5.18 5.92
C ALA A 41 -3.15 -5.99 7.22
N GLN A 42 -3.74 -5.43 8.28
CA GLN A 42 -3.92 -6.12 9.57
C GLN A 42 -4.91 -7.30 9.50
N ALA A 43 -5.87 -7.25 8.57
CA ALA A 43 -6.82 -8.33 8.35
C ALA A 43 -6.23 -9.50 7.52
N SER A 44 -5.01 -9.35 6.98
CA SER A 44 -4.29 -10.42 6.28
C SER A 44 -3.61 -11.35 7.29
N ASN A 45 -3.69 -12.65 7.06
CA ASN A 45 -2.96 -13.64 7.86
C ASN A 45 -1.47 -13.74 7.47
N GLY A 46 -1.11 -13.24 6.29
CA GLY A 46 0.24 -13.26 5.76
C GLY A 46 1.09 -12.05 6.15
N VAL A 47 0.50 -10.95 6.62
CA VAL A 47 1.22 -9.72 7.00
C VAL A 47 1.62 -9.76 8.46
N GLY A 48 2.91 -9.54 8.73
CA GLY A 48 3.48 -9.52 10.09
C GLY A 48 3.62 -8.12 10.67
N ARG A 49 3.96 -7.14 9.82
CA ARG A 49 4.25 -5.76 10.23
C ARG A 49 3.64 -4.78 9.24
N VAL A 50 3.03 -3.70 9.76
CA VAL A 50 2.42 -2.64 8.96
C VAL A 50 3.13 -1.33 9.22
N VAL A 51 3.64 -0.72 8.15
CA VAL A 51 4.43 0.51 8.17
C VAL A 51 3.76 1.57 7.29
N VAL A 52 3.65 2.79 7.83
CA VAL A 52 3.20 3.97 7.08
C VAL A 52 4.36 4.94 6.94
N SER A 53 4.71 5.27 5.70
CA SER A 53 5.71 6.31 5.39
C SER A 53 4.99 7.63 5.09
N THR A 54 5.19 8.64 5.94
CA THR A 54 4.49 9.93 5.82
C THR A 54 5.34 11.12 6.26
N ASP A 55 5.09 12.27 5.65
CA ASP A 55 5.63 13.58 6.00
C ASP A 55 4.67 14.41 6.87
N ASP A 56 3.44 13.93 7.06
CA ASP A 56 2.33 14.69 7.64
C ASP A 56 1.95 14.20 9.04
N ASP A 57 1.82 15.13 9.98
CA ASP A 57 1.55 14.83 11.39
C ASP A 57 0.16 14.22 11.62
N ALA A 58 -0.85 14.66 10.86
CA ALA A 58 -2.21 14.14 11.01
C ALA A 58 -2.32 12.73 10.43
N ILE A 59 -1.61 12.44 9.33
CA ILE A 59 -1.49 11.07 8.81
C ILE A 59 -0.74 10.17 9.80
N ALA A 60 0.36 10.65 10.38
CA ALA A 60 1.13 9.92 11.37
C ALA A 60 0.25 9.55 12.58
N ALA A 61 -0.45 10.53 13.15
CA ALA A 61 -1.35 10.31 14.29
C ALA A 61 -2.47 9.31 13.97
N ALA A 62 -3.07 9.40 12.78
CA ALA A 62 -4.09 8.45 12.34
C ALA A 62 -3.54 7.03 12.16
N ALA A 63 -2.30 6.89 11.67
CA ALA A 63 -1.64 5.60 11.49
C ALA A 63 -1.26 4.94 12.82
N GLU A 64 -0.69 5.72 13.74
CA GLU A 64 -0.33 5.28 15.09
C GLU A 64 -1.56 4.83 15.88
N ALA A 65 -2.69 5.56 15.75
CA ALA A 65 -3.95 5.19 16.39
C ALA A 65 -4.51 3.84 15.89
N GLU A 66 -4.17 3.42 14.66
CA GLU A 66 -4.50 2.09 14.14
C GLU A 66 -3.45 1.04 14.50
N GLY A 67 -2.36 1.41 15.18
CA GLY A 67 -1.27 0.50 15.57
C GLY A 67 -0.26 0.22 14.46
N ALA A 68 -0.20 1.03 13.41
CA ALA A 68 0.86 0.96 12.41
C ALA A 68 2.13 1.65 12.90
N ILE A 69 3.29 1.17 12.45
CA ILE A 69 4.58 1.84 12.68
C ILE A 69 4.69 3.01 11.70
N VAL A 70 5.02 4.19 12.21
CA VAL A 70 5.22 5.37 11.37
C VAL A 70 6.70 5.60 11.10
N ILE A 71 7.02 5.78 9.82
CA ILE A 71 8.32 6.28 9.38
C ILE A 71 8.13 7.70 8.87
N ARG A 72 8.79 8.64 9.54
CA ARG A 72 8.79 10.05 9.13
C ARG A 72 9.63 10.21 7.89
N ARG A 73 8.99 10.67 6.82
CA ARG A 73 9.60 10.89 5.54
C ARG A 73 10.28 12.26 5.50
N PRO A 74 11.56 12.36 5.10
CA PRO A 74 12.23 13.65 4.98
C PRO A 74 11.64 14.48 3.85
N ALA A 75 11.64 15.81 4.02
CA ALA A 75 11.04 16.76 3.09
C ALA A 75 11.56 16.60 1.65
N ALA A 76 12.84 16.23 1.49
CA ALA A 76 13.49 16.02 0.18
C ALA A 76 12.78 14.98 -0.71
N ILE A 77 12.08 14.01 -0.12
CA ILE A 77 11.33 12.96 -0.81
C ILE A 77 9.83 12.97 -0.47
N ALA A 78 9.34 14.09 0.06
CA ALA A 78 7.94 14.30 0.39
C ALA A 78 7.19 15.15 -0.66
N GLY A 79 7.95 15.86 -1.51
CA GLY A 79 7.43 16.78 -2.51
C GLY A 79 6.65 16.12 -3.65
N ASP A 80 6.13 16.98 -4.51
CA ASP A 80 5.27 16.60 -5.63
C ASP A 80 5.93 15.74 -6.71
N THR A 81 7.25 15.85 -6.83
CA THR A 81 8.11 15.06 -7.73
C THR A 81 8.61 13.77 -7.07
N ALA A 82 8.38 13.60 -5.77
CA ALA A 82 8.82 12.41 -5.07
C ALA A 82 8.01 11.19 -5.53
N SER A 83 8.73 10.13 -5.87
CA SER A 83 8.13 8.88 -6.31
C SER A 83 7.70 8.03 -5.11
N SER A 84 6.69 7.21 -5.32
CA SER A 84 6.31 6.13 -4.40
C SER A 84 7.50 5.21 -4.06
N GLU A 85 8.41 5.02 -5.01
CA GLU A 85 9.64 4.25 -4.85
C GLU A 85 10.62 4.91 -3.87
N SER A 86 10.83 6.23 -3.95
CA SER A 86 11.70 6.94 -2.99
C SER A 86 11.20 6.81 -1.54
N ALA A 87 9.88 6.83 -1.36
CA ALA A 87 9.25 6.62 -0.07
C ALA A 87 9.42 5.20 0.47
N LEU A 88 9.41 4.21 -0.43
CA LEU A 88 9.65 2.81 -0.12
C LEU A 88 11.12 2.59 0.29
N LEU A 89 12.07 3.02 -0.54
CA LEU A 89 13.50 2.83 -0.28
C LEU A 89 13.92 3.44 1.06
N HIS A 90 13.58 4.71 1.31
CA HIS A 90 13.87 5.37 2.58
C HIS A 90 13.30 4.61 3.79
N ALA A 91 12.08 4.08 3.65
CA ALA A 91 11.46 3.34 4.74
C ALA A 91 12.12 1.98 4.97
N LEU A 92 12.60 1.31 3.92
CA LEU A 92 13.38 0.08 4.07
C LEU A 92 14.73 0.35 4.72
N ASP A 93 15.44 1.41 4.33
CA ASP A 93 16.72 1.82 4.94
C ASP A 93 16.56 2.03 6.46
N VAL A 94 15.55 2.80 6.86
CA VAL A 94 15.25 3.07 8.29
C VAL A 94 14.90 1.80 9.06
N LEU A 95 14.21 0.83 8.44
CA LEU A 95 13.86 -0.43 9.09
C LEU A 95 15.05 -1.39 9.18
N GLU A 96 15.93 -1.39 8.18
CA GLU A 96 17.14 -2.22 8.15
C GLU A 96 18.11 -1.82 9.25
N GLU A 97 18.22 -0.52 9.55
CA GLU A 97 18.98 -0.01 10.70
C GLU A 97 18.45 -0.52 12.05
N GLN A 98 17.16 -0.87 12.13
CA GLN A 98 16.51 -1.38 13.34
C GLN A 98 16.56 -2.90 13.46
N GLY A 99 16.96 -3.61 12.40
CA GLY A 99 17.08 -5.06 12.37
C GLY A 99 16.72 -5.68 11.03
N PRO A 100 16.71 -7.02 10.96
CA PRO A 100 16.46 -7.73 9.71
C PRO A 100 15.05 -7.45 9.17
N LEU A 101 14.97 -7.24 7.86
CA LEU A 101 13.72 -7.08 7.12
C LEU A 101 13.06 -8.44 6.83
N GLU A 102 11.73 -8.40 6.70
CA GLU A 102 10.93 -9.49 6.16
C GLU A 102 11.34 -9.83 4.71
N THR A 103 11.18 -11.08 4.32
CA THR A 103 11.53 -11.54 2.95
C THR A 103 10.50 -11.11 1.89
N GLU A 104 9.31 -10.71 2.31
CA GLU A 104 8.19 -10.37 1.45
C GLU A 104 7.73 -8.94 1.76
N LEU A 105 7.50 -8.15 0.71
CA LEU A 105 6.99 -6.79 0.80
C LEU A 105 5.62 -6.70 0.14
N VAL A 106 4.65 -6.17 0.88
CA VAL A 106 3.31 -5.83 0.37
C VAL A 106 3.21 -4.31 0.28
N PHE A 107 3.31 -3.79 -0.94
CA PHE A 107 3.21 -2.36 -1.19
C PHE A 107 1.75 -1.95 -1.42
N LEU A 108 1.16 -1.16 -0.52
CA LEU A 108 -0.26 -0.79 -0.55
C LEU A 108 -0.46 0.71 -0.81
N GLN A 109 -1.36 1.03 -1.73
CA GLN A 109 -1.75 2.41 -2.03
C GLN A 109 -3.06 2.77 -1.32
N CYS A 110 -3.08 3.90 -0.59
CA CYS A 110 -4.30 4.44 0.06
C CYS A 110 -5.46 4.68 -0.92
N THR A 111 -5.16 4.86 -2.21
CA THR A 111 -6.15 5.09 -3.28
C THR A 111 -6.84 3.81 -3.78
N SER A 112 -6.58 2.67 -3.15
CA SER A 112 -7.28 1.40 -3.38
C SER A 112 -8.12 1.04 -2.15
N PRO A 113 -9.17 1.82 -1.80
CA PRO A 113 -9.87 1.73 -0.51
C PRO A 113 -10.65 0.44 -0.25
N PHE A 114 -10.76 -0.41 -1.27
CA PHE A 114 -11.50 -1.68 -1.24
C PHE A 114 -10.58 -2.90 -1.22
N THR A 115 -9.26 -2.71 -1.14
CA THR A 115 -8.34 -3.81 -0.89
C THR A 115 -8.70 -4.50 0.43
N THR A 116 -8.79 -5.82 0.42
CA THR A 116 -9.11 -6.63 1.60
C THR A 116 -7.92 -7.50 2.02
N GLY A 117 -7.89 -7.91 3.30
CA GLY A 117 -6.88 -8.85 3.80
C GLY A 117 -6.86 -10.17 3.02
N ALA A 118 -8.04 -10.68 2.64
CA ALA A 118 -8.15 -11.90 1.81
C ALA A 118 -7.52 -11.74 0.41
N GLN A 119 -7.60 -10.55 -0.20
CA GLN A 119 -6.92 -10.29 -1.47
C GLN A 119 -5.40 -10.24 -1.30
N ILE A 120 -4.92 -9.67 -0.19
CA ILE A 120 -3.49 -9.66 0.15
C ILE A 120 -2.99 -11.09 0.36
N ASP A 121 -3.73 -11.89 1.14
CA ASP A 121 -3.41 -13.30 1.39
C ASP A 121 -3.34 -14.11 0.08
N ALA A 122 -4.29 -13.91 -0.83
CA ALA A 122 -4.30 -14.58 -2.13
C ALA A 122 -3.05 -14.25 -2.97
N VAL A 123 -2.62 -12.99 -2.98
CA VAL A 123 -1.40 -12.56 -3.70
C VAL A 123 -0.15 -13.16 -3.05
N LEU A 124 -0.06 -13.14 -1.72
CA LEU A 124 1.07 -13.72 -0.99
C LEU A 124 1.15 -15.25 -1.18
N ALA A 125 0.02 -15.95 -1.21
CA ALA A 125 -0.03 -17.39 -1.48
C ALA A 125 0.50 -17.70 -2.88
N ALA A 126 0.02 -16.97 -3.90
CA ALA A 126 0.46 -17.16 -5.27
C ALA A 126 1.95 -16.85 -5.48
N LEU A 127 2.53 -15.91 -4.70
CA LEU A 127 3.96 -15.59 -4.76
C LEU A 127 4.81 -16.79 -4.33
N LYS A 128 4.38 -17.51 -3.29
CA LYS A 128 5.06 -18.68 -2.72
C LYS A 128 5.02 -19.90 -3.64
N GLU A 129 3.96 -20.05 -4.41
CA GLU A 129 3.77 -21.22 -5.29
C GLU A 129 4.55 -21.12 -6.61
N GLY A 130 4.77 -19.90 -7.12
CA GLY A 130 5.17 -19.70 -8.52
C GLY A 130 6.64 -19.43 -8.82
N GLY A 131 7.51 -19.31 -7.80
CA GLY A 131 8.88 -18.79 -8.01
C GLY A 131 8.89 -17.38 -8.62
N LEU A 132 7.79 -16.64 -8.46
CA LEU A 132 7.57 -15.33 -9.03
C LEU A 132 8.27 -14.27 -8.18
N GLN A 133 8.84 -13.26 -8.82
CA GLN A 133 9.52 -12.16 -8.12
C GLN A 133 8.57 -11.04 -7.70
N GLN A 134 7.45 -10.86 -8.42
CA GLN A 134 6.49 -9.77 -8.19
C GLN A 134 5.07 -10.20 -8.60
N GLN A 135 4.06 -9.63 -7.93
CA GLN A 135 2.65 -9.75 -8.30
C GLN A 135 1.91 -8.44 -8.05
N LEU A 136 0.88 -8.17 -8.85
CA LEU A 136 0.06 -6.96 -8.76
C LEU A 136 -1.43 -7.33 -8.79
N LEU A 137 -2.19 -6.80 -7.83
CA LEU A 137 -3.65 -6.92 -7.85
C LEU A 137 -4.22 -6.05 -8.98
N CYS A 138 -4.82 -6.68 -9.98
CA CYS A 138 -5.54 -6.03 -11.06
C CYS A 138 -7.05 -6.33 -10.99
N GLN A 139 -7.87 -5.49 -11.62
CA GLN A 139 -9.32 -5.66 -11.68
C GLN A 139 -9.77 -5.64 -13.15
N PRO A 140 -10.73 -6.49 -13.57
CA PRO A 140 -11.27 -6.45 -14.93
C PRO A 140 -11.87 -5.08 -15.28
N LEU A 141 -11.70 -4.63 -16.52
CA LEU A 141 -12.23 -3.34 -17.02
C LEU A 141 -13.76 -3.29 -17.15
N ALA A 142 -14.49 -4.31 -16.67
CA ALA A 142 -15.92 -4.52 -16.88
C ALA A 142 -16.83 -3.40 -16.34
N TRP A 143 -16.31 -2.51 -15.49
CA TRP A 143 -17.04 -1.41 -14.86
C TRP A 143 -16.80 -0.03 -15.51
N LEU A 144 -15.87 0.07 -16.48
CA LEU A 144 -15.66 1.32 -17.19
C LEU A 144 -16.76 1.50 -18.24
N PRO A 145 -17.37 2.69 -18.39
CA PRO A 145 -18.27 3.01 -19.51
C PRO A 145 -17.58 2.94 -20.89
N LEU A 146 -16.32 2.48 -20.94
CA LEU A 146 -15.51 2.21 -22.10
C LEU A 146 -15.67 0.78 -22.65
N ALA A 147 -16.43 -0.11 -22.00
CA ALA A 147 -16.62 -1.49 -22.47
C ALA A 147 -17.07 -1.56 -23.95
N GLY A 148 -17.88 -0.59 -24.41
CA GLY A 148 -18.29 -0.48 -25.82
C GLY A 148 -17.22 0.02 -26.80
N ARG A 149 -16.11 0.61 -26.31
CA ARG A 149 -15.01 1.12 -27.16
C ARG A 149 -14.07 0.01 -27.63
N TRP A 150 -13.87 -1.02 -26.82
CA TRP A 150 -12.91 -2.11 -27.07
C TRP A 150 -13.55 -3.36 -27.69
N ALA A 151 -14.87 -3.52 -27.54
CA ALA A 151 -15.64 -4.58 -28.22
C ALA A 151 -15.60 -4.49 -29.77
N ARG A 152 -15.17 -3.36 -30.34
CA ARG A 152 -15.00 -3.17 -31.80
C ARG A 152 -13.71 -3.76 -32.37
N HIS A 153 -12.77 -4.19 -31.53
CA HIS A 153 -11.48 -4.75 -31.96
C HIS A 153 -11.29 -6.21 -31.57
N GLN A 154 -12.31 -6.88 -31.04
CA GLN A 154 -12.25 -8.33 -30.91
C GLN A 154 -12.47 -8.97 -32.29
N PRO A 155 -11.57 -9.86 -32.76
CA PRO A 155 -11.84 -10.65 -33.95
C PRO A 155 -13.12 -11.46 -33.68
N ARG A 156 -14.11 -11.28 -34.55
CA ARG A 156 -15.32 -12.12 -34.53
C ARG A 156 -14.91 -13.55 -34.93
N PRO A 157 -15.56 -14.57 -34.36
CA PRO A 157 -15.35 -15.97 -34.76
C PRO A 157 -15.68 -16.19 -36.24
#